data_AF-A0A948VB99-F1
#
_entry.id   AF-A0A948VB99-F1
#
_cell.length_a   1.000
_cell.length_b   1.000
_cell.length_c   1.000
_cell.angle_alpha   90.00
_cell.angle_beta   90.00
_cell.angle_gamma   90.00
#
_symmetry.space_group_name_H-M   'P 1'
#
loop_
_entity.id
_entity.type
_entity.pdbx_description
1 polymer ?
#
loop_
_entity_poly.entity_id
_entity_poly.type
_entity_poly.pdbx_seq_one_letter_code
_entity_poly.pdbx_strand_id
1 'polypeptide(L)'
;MRELMLKLLRALLLPTAVFFGAWLAAGGWSFAARSLPSWAMWVSGFLLAGWVLLAVLRRTRPRADLSFGGAVSVPMTPIFQVTYSGVKWRILVSYCTDSIFGEPTLGDFVEAEVPPTCPKCGVELEQSDLWGAFWRWRCVCCGFKKLKRSSMYLESQRAEKLGKAQYELQRRSGGKNDRQP
;
A
#
# COMPACT_ATOMS: atom_id res chain seq x y z
N MET A 1 -13.39 5.53 -27.81
CA MET A 1 -14.52 6.41 -27.41
C MET A 1 -14.33 7.11 -26.07
N ARG A 2 -14.05 6.40 -24.96
CA ARG A 2 -13.90 7.01 -23.61
C ARG A 2 -12.84 8.11 -23.53
N GLU A 3 -11.70 7.96 -24.20
CA GLU A 3 -10.66 9.00 -24.22
C GLU A 3 -11.04 10.25 -25.03
N LEU A 4 -11.77 10.07 -26.14
CA LEU A 4 -12.24 11.19 -26.95
C LEU A 4 -13.29 12.03 -26.20
N MET A 5 -14.19 11.37 -25.46
CA MET A 5 -15.11 12.06 -24.54
C MET A 5 -14.36 12.85 -23.47
N LEU A 6 -13.31 12.27 -22.86
CA LEU A 6 -12.53 12.96 -21.84
C LEU A 6 -11.78 14.18 -22.38
N LYS A 7 -11.25 14.11 -23.60
CA LYS A 7 -10.56 15.22 -24.27
C LYS A 7 -11.54 16.35 -24.61
N LEU A 8 -12.71 16.02 -25.18
CA LEU A 8 -13.77 17.00 -25.48
C LEU A 8 -14.32 17.65 -24.21
N LEU A 9 -14.55 16.86 -23.16
CA LEU A 9 -15.02 17.37 -21.87
C LEU A 9 -14.01 18.36 -21.26
N ARG A 10 -12.70 18.04 -21.31
CA ARG A 10 -11.66 18.96 -20.83
C ARG A 10 -11.58 20.23 -21.67
N ALA A 11 -11.67 20.12 -23.00
CA ALA A 11 -11.65 21.26 -23.91
C ALA A 11 -12.84 22.20 -23.69
N LEU A 12 -14.01 21.68 -23.29
CA LEU A 12 -15.17 22.48 -22.94
C LEU A 12 -15.06 23.10 -21.54
N LEU A 13 -14.54 22.35 -20.56
CA LEU A 13 -14.48 22.79 -19.17
C LEU A 13 -13.43 23.88 -18.92
N LEU A 14 -12.28 23.82 -19.60
CA LEU A 14 -11.19 24.79 -19.47
C LEU A 14 -11.64 26.26 -19.66
N PRO A 15 -12.27 26.64 -20.80
CA PRO A 15 -12.71 28.02 -20.99
C PRO A 15 -13.79 28.45 -20.00
N THR A 16 -14.71 27.54 -19.63
CA THR A 16 -15.73 27.86 -18.61
C THR A 16 -15.12 28.12 -17.23
N ALA A 17 -14.10 27.35 -16.84
CA ALA A 17 -13.41 27.54 -15.58
C ALA A 17 -12.61 28.85 -15.55
N VAL A 18 -11.93 29.21 -16.65
CA VAL A 18 -11.20 30.48 -16.75
C VAL A 18 -12.16 31.67 -16.70
N PHE A 19 -13.28 31.60 -17.43
CA PHE A 19 -14.30 32.65 -17.41
C PHE A 19 -14.90 32.83 -16.01
N PHE A 20 -15.23 31.72 -15.34
CA PHE A 20 -15.77 31.75 -13.98
C PHE A 20 -14.74 32.29 -12.97
N GLY A 21 -13.47 31.92 -13.10
CA GLY A 21 -12.38 32.44 -12.28
C GLY A 21 -12.17 33.95 -12.47
N ALA A 22 -12.18 34.43 -13.72
CA ALA A 22 -12.08 35.86 -14.03
C ALA A 22 -13.28 36.65 -13.50
N TRP A 23 -14.50 36.11 -13.61
CA TRP A 23 -15.71 36.73 -13.08
C TRP A 23 -15.72 36.81 -11.55
N LEU A 24 -15.22 35.77 -10.86
CA LEU A 24 -15.00 35.79 -9.41
C LEU A 24 -13.96 36.84 -9.01
N ALA A 25 -12.83 36.92 -9.74
CA ALA A 25 -11.77 37.89 -9.46
C ALA A 25 -12.22 39.35 -9.68
N ALA A 26 -13.09 39.60 -10.66
CA ALA A 26 -13.68 40.90 -10.94
C ALA A 26 -14.77 41.33 -9.92
N GLY A 27 -14.99 40.57 -8.86
CA GLY A 27 -15.97 40.91 -7.83
C GLY A 27 -17.42 40.57 -8.21
N GLY A 28 -17.64 39.80 -9.28
CA GLY A 28 -18.97 39.34 -9.71
C GLY A 28 -19.71 38.55 -8.63
N TRP A 29 -18.98 37.92 -7.70
CA TRP A 29 -19.55 37.23 -6.55
C TRP A 29 -20.42 38.13 -5.66
N SER A 30 -20.14 39.43 -5.59
CA SER A 30 -20.94 40.38 -4.80
C SER A 30 -22.31 40.64 -5.43
N PHE A 31 -22.41 40.60 -6.77
CA PHE A 31 -23.67 40.73 -7.49
C PHE A 31 -24.51 39.46 -7.35
N ALA A 32 -23.91 38.27 -7.51
CA ALA A 32 -24.62 37.02 -7.28
C ALA A 32 -25.07 36.86 -5.82
N ALA A 33 -24.26 37.29 -4.84
CA ALA A 33 -24.63 37.25 -3.43
C ALA A 33 -25.85 38.13 -3.10
N ARG A 34 -26.09 39.21 -3.86
CA ARG A 34 -27.29 40.05 -3.71
C ARG A 34 -28.51 39.50 -4.44
N SER A 35 -28.30 38.81 -5.56
CA SER A 35 -29.40 38.30 -6.38
C SER A 35 -29.89 36.92 -5.96
N LEU A 36 -29.06 36.14 -5.26
CA LEU A 36 -29.42 34.80 -4.80
C LEU A 36 -30.15 34.85 -3.46
N PRO A 37 -31.28 34.13 -3.30
CA PRO A 37 -31.95 34.00 -2.02
C PRO A 37 -31.04 33.27 -1.02
N SER A 38 -31.17 33.62 0.26
CA SER A 38 -30.27 33.15 1.33
C SER A 38 -30.13 31.63 1.40
N TRP A 39 -31.20 30.87 1.12
CA TRP A 39 -31.18 29.41 1.11
C TRP A 39 -30.25 28.82 0.04
N ALA A 40 -30.12 29.47 -1.13
CA ALA A 40 -29.28 28.99 -2.21
C ALA A 40 -27.79 29.08 -1.85
N MET A 41 -27.39 30.10 -1.08
CA MET A 41 -26.03 30.20 -0.56
C MET A 41 -25.70 29.03 0.38
N TRP A 42 -26.61 28.69 1.30
CA TRP A 42 -26.44 27.54 2.21
C TRP A 42 -26.30 26.22 1.43
N VAL A 43 -27.17 25.96 0.46
CA VAL A 43 -27.11 24.74 -0.36
C VAL A 43 -25.78 24.64 -1.09
N SER A 44 -25.32 25.72 -1.72
CA SER A 44 -24.04 25.71 -2.44
C SER A 44 -22.83 25.49 -1.51
N GLY A 45 -22.86 26.07 -0.30
CA GLY A 45 -21.85 25.86 0.73
C GLY A 45 -21.77 24.41 1.19
N PHE A 46 -22.91 23.77 1.48
CA PHE A 46 -22.94 22.35 1.86
C PHE A 46 -22.47 21.44 0.73
N LEU A 47 -22.80 21.76 -0.52
CA LEU A 47 -22.39 20.98 -1.69
C LEU A 47 -20.88 21.05 -1.89
N LEU A 48 -20.27 22.24 -1.76
CA LEU A 48 -18.83 22.43 -1.78
C LEU A 48 -18.13 21.72 -0.62
N ALA A 49 -18.63 21.87 0.61
CA ALA A 49 -18.08 21.20 1.78
C ALA A 49 -18.13 19.67 1.63
N GLY A 50 -19.25 19.13 1.16
CA GLY A 50 -19.41 17.71 0.85
C GLY A 50 -18.46 17.23 -0.24
N TRP A 51 -18.26 18.04 -1.29
CA TRP A 51 -17.31 17.73 -2.37
C TRP A 51 -15.86 17.69 -1.88
N VAL A 52 -15.44 18.68 -1.08
CA VAL A 52 -14.11 18.71 -0.46
C VAL A 52 -13.92 17.52 0.47
N LEU A 53 -14.91 17.20 1.31
CA LEU A 53 -14.87 16.02 2.19
C LEU A 53 -14.71 14.72 1.37
N LEU A 54 -15.46 14.57 0.29
CA LEU A 54 -15.34 13.44 -0.64
C LEU A 54 -13.96 13.37 -1.30
N ALA A 55 -13.40 14.51 -1.71
CA ALA A 55 -12.07 14.58 -2.29
C ALA A 55 -10.98 14.18 -1.27
N VAL A 56 -11.10 14.62 -0.02
CA VAL A 56 -10.21 14.22 1.08
C VAL A 56 -10.34 12.73 1.35
N LEU A 57 -11.56 12.20 1.49
CA LEU A 57 -11.80 10.77 1.72
C LEU A 57 -11.29 9.89 0.57
N ARG A 58 -11.40 10.36 -0.69
CA ARG A 58 -10.83 9.66 -1.85
C ARG A 58 -9.31 9.68 -1.85
N ARG A 59 -8.69 10.75 -1.35
CA ARG A 59 -7.24 10.89 -1.26
C ARG A 59 -6.65 10.09 -0.09
N THR A 60 -7.41 9.92 1.00
CA THR A 60 -7.01 9.13 2.17
C THR A 60 -7.37 7.66 2.04
N ARG A 61 -8.26 7.26 1.11
CA ARG A 61 -8.40 5.85 0.77
C ARG A 61 -7.06 5.36 0.24
N PRO A 62 -6.38 4.44 0.94
CA PRO A 62 -5.19 3.81 0.39
C PRO A 62 -5.62 3.23 -0.96
N ARG A 63 -4.86 3.57 -2.01
CA ARG A 63 -5.02 2.88 -3.29
C ARG A 63 -5.02 1.40 -2.94
N ALA A 64 -6.13 0.71 -3.24
CA ALA A 64 -6.12 -0.73 -3.20
C ALA A 64 -4.95 -1.14 -4.09
N ASP A 65 -3.91 -1.71 -3.48
CA ASP A 65 -2.75 -2.22 -4.17
C ASP A 65 -3.25 -3.28 -5.15
N LEU A 66 -3.51 -2.85 -6.39
CA LEU A 66 -3.55 -3.71 -7.56
C LEU A 66 -2.11 -4.12 -7.82
N SER A 67 -1.58 -4.99 -6.96
CA SER A 67 -0.36 -5.74 -7.20
C SER A 67 -0.69 -6.85 -8.21
N PHE A 68 -0.79 -6.47 -9.48
CA PHE A 68 -0.76 -7.43 -10.58
C PHE A 68 0.00 -6.80 -11.75
N GLY A 69 1.29 -7.11 -11.85
CA GLY A 69 2.13 -6.59 -12.93
C GLY A 69 3.61 -6.90 -12.81
N GLY A 70 3.97 -8.18 -12.97
CA GLY A 70 5.26 -8.62 -13.53
C GLY A 70 6.52 -8.27 -12.75
N ALA A 71 6.77 -8.93 -11.61
CA ALA A 71 8.12 -9.02 -11.07
C ALA A 71 8.87 -10.13 -11.81
N VAL A 72 10.01 -9.80 -12.39
CA VAL A 72 11.01 -10.77 -12.85
C VAL A 72 11.31 -11.69 -11.65
N SER A 73 10.96 -12.97 -11.75
CA SER A 73 11.12 -13.93 -10.67
C SER A 73 12.60 -14.27 -10.51
N VAL A 74 13.30 -13.50 -9.68
CA VAL A 74 14.61 -13.93 -9.16
C VAL A 74 14.34 -15.15 -8.27
N PRO A 75 15.05 -16.27 -8.44
CA PRO A 75 14.86 -17.44 -7.59
C PRO A 75 15.20 -17.07 -6.14
N MET A 76 14.18 -16.98 -5.30
CA MET A 76 14.32 -16.77 -3.86
C MET A 76 14.13 -18.08 -3.13
N THR A 77 14.91 -18.31 -2.07
CA THR A 77 14.70 -19.49 -1.22
C THR A 77 14.32 -19.06 0.20
N PRO A 78 13.45 -19.85 0.87
CA PRO A 78 13.10 -19.61 2.26
C PRO A 78 14.26 -20.07 3.16
N ILE A 79 14.82 -19.14 3.95
CA ILE A 79 15.92 -19.48 4.87
C ILE A 79 15.40 -19.77 6.28
N PHE A 80 14.56 -18.88 6.82
CA PHE A 80 14.09 -19.00 8.20
C PHE A 80 12.72 -18.36 8.42
N GLN A 81 12.12 -18.64 9.57
CA GLN A 81 10.82 -18.13 9.96
C GLN A 81 10.94 -17.14 11.13
N VAL A 82 10.30 -15.97 10.99
CA VAL A 82 10.22 -14.95 12.03
C VAL A 82 8.78 -14.87 12.54
N THR A 83 8.61 -14.98 13.86
CA THR A 83 7.30 -14.74 14.47
C THR A 83 7.15 -13.25 14.74
N TYR A 84 6.32 -12.57 13.93
CA TYR A 84 6.02 -11.16 14.13
C TYR A 84 4.53 -10.93 14.18
N SER A 85 4.10 -10.18 15.19
CA SER A 85 2.70 -9.94 15.50
C SER A 85 1.86 -11.22 15.53
N GLY A 86 2.33 -12.24 16.23
CA GLY A 86 1.59 -13.48 16.47
C GLY A 86 1.21 -14.28 15.21
N VAL A 87 1.90 -14.06 14.10
CA VAL A 87 1.87 -14.89 12.89
C VAL A 87 3.30 -15.20 12.47
N LYS A 88 3.48 -16.22 11.65
CA LYS A 88 4.79 -16.67 11.18
C LYS A 88 5.06 -16.12 9.79
N TRP A 89 6.13 -15.37 9.64
CA TRP A 89 6.62 -14.84 8.37
C TRP A 89 7.77 -15.71 7.90
N ARG A 90 7.73 -16.17 6.64
CA ARG A 90 8.89 -16.81 6.02
C ARG A 90 9.75 -15.72 5.40
N ILE A 91 11.03 -15.74 5.70
CA ILE A 91 11.99 -14.78 5.15
C ILE A 91 12.68 -15.44 3.96
N LEU A 92 12.54 -14.80 2.82
CA LEU A 92 13.11 -15.15 1.54
C LEU A 92 14.39 -14.33 1.34
N VAL A 93 15.42 -14.96 0.80
CA VAL A 93 16.65 -14.26 0.40
C VAL A 93 16.95 -14.61 -1.05
N SER A 94 17.33 -13.60 -1.83
CA SER A 94 17.79 -13.80 -3.20
C SER A 94 19.22 -14.30 -3.21
N TYR A 95 19.57 -15.22 -4.10
CA TYR A 95 20.96 -15.48 -4.45
C TYR A 95 21.31 -14.70 -5.71
N CYS A 96 22.42 -13.97 -5.68
CA CYS A 96 23.02 -13.45 -6.90
C CYS A 96 24.11 -14.43 -7.31
N THR A 97 23.91 -15.16 -8.40
CA THR A 97 25.01 -15.89 -9.03
C THR A 97 25.86 -14.89 -9.79
N ASP A 98 26.90 -14.35 -9.16
CA ASP A 98 27.80 -13.38 -9.79
C ASP A 98 28.72 -13.99 -10.87
N SER A 99 28.68 -15.31 -11.09
CA SER A 99 29.36 -15.92 -12.23
C SER A 99 28.82 -17.31 -12.57
N ILE A 100 28.98 -17.71 -13.83
CA ILE A 100 28.53 -18.99 -14.42
C ILE A 100 29.18 -20.22 -13.74
N PHE A 101 30.22 -20.02 -12.90
CA PHE A 101 30.94 -21.07 -12.18
C PHE A 101 31.24 -20.71 -10.70
N GLY A 102 30.65 -19.65 -10.16
CA GLY A 102 30.90 -19.20 -8.79
C GLY A 102 29.95 -19.83 -7.78
N GLU A 103 30.43 -20.05 -6.55
CA GLU A 103 29.56 -20.38 -5.42
C GLU A 103 28.47 -19.31 -5.28
N PRO A 104 27.21 -19.70 -5.00
CA PRO A 104 26.11 -18.75 -4.87
C PRO A 104 26.41 -17.79 -3.72
N THR A 105 26.77 -16.55 -4.04
CA THR A 105 26.89 -15.48 -3.05
C THR A 105 25.49 -15.09 -2.60
N LEU A 106 25.24 -15.15 -1.29
CA LEU A 106 23.98 -14.67 -0.72
C LEU A 106 23.79 -13.20 -1.10
N GLY A 107 22.70 -12.90 -1.80
CA GLY A 107 22.36 -11.55 -2.20
C GLY A 107 21.93 -10.69 -1.03
N ASP A 108 22.05 -9.37 -1.20
CA ASP A 108 21.70 -8.38 -0.17
C ASP A 108 20.18 -8.16 -0.01
N PHE A 109 19.36 -8.80 -0.84
CA PHE A 109 17.90 -8.66 -0.79
C PHE A 109 17.27 -9.72 0.10
N VAL A 110 16.69 -9.24 1.20
CA VAL A 110 15.88 -10.01 2.14
C VAL A 110 14.44 -9.53 1.97
N GLU A 111 13.51 -10.44 1.73
CA GLU A 111 12.08 -10.13 1.57
C GLU A 111 11.24 -11.05 2.47
N ALA A 112 10.13 -10.54 3.00
CA ALA A 112 9.19 -11.37 3.75
C ALA A 112 8.09 -11.89 2.80
N GLU A 113 7.88 -13.21 2.78
CA GLU A 113 6.84 -13.85 1.97
C GLU A 113 5.45 -13.35 2.39
N VAL A 114 4.66 -12.92 1.40
CA VAL A 114 3.27 -12.50 1.55
C VAL A 114 2.42 -13.49 0.75
N PRO A 115 1.43 -14.16 1.35
CA PRO A 115 0.88 -13.95 2.70
C PRO A 115 1.64 -14.65 3.85
N PRO A 116 1.53 -14.15 5.10
CA PRO A 116 2.09 -14.83 6.27
C PRO A 116 1.35 -16.13 6.58
N THR A 117 2.01 -17.02 7.34
CA THR A 117 1.47 -18.32 7.73
C THR A 117 0.86 -18.32 9.13
N CYS A 118 -0.14 -19.19 9.32
CA CYS A 118 -0.85 -19.37 10.57
C CYS A 118 0.09 -19.92 11.66
N PRO A 119 0.11 -19.34 12.87
CA PRO A 119 0.96 -19.82 13.95
C PRO A 119 0.59 -21.24 14.41
N LYS A 120 -0.67 -21.66 14.21
CA LYS A 120 -1.20 -22.96 14.68
C LYS A 120 -0.97 -24.10 13.67
N CYS A 121 -1.30 -23.87 12.40
CA CYS A 121 -1.30 -24.94 11.38
C CYS A 121 -0.34 -24.70 10.20
N GLY A 122 0.36 -23.56 10.15
CA GLY A 122 1.32 -23.26 9.09
C GLY A 122 0.71 -22.90 7.72
N VAL A 123 -0.62 -22.96 7.58
CA VAL A 123 -1.32 -22.58 6.35
C VAL A 123 -1.33 -21.06 6.17
N GLU A 124 -1.24 -20.60 4.93
CA GLU A 124 -1.33 -19.18 4.56
C GLU A 124 -2.60 -18.51 5.09
N LEU A 125 -2.46 -17.23 5.44
CA LEU A 125 -3.57 -16.41 5.92
C LEU A 125 -4.19 -15.63 4.77
N GLU A 126 -5.52 -15.58 4.75
CA GLU A 126 -6.28 -14.68 3.88
C GLU A 126 -6.48 -13.34 4.55
N GLN A 127 -6.47 -12.26 3.76
CA GLN A 127 -6.81 -10.92 4.20
C GLN A 127 -8.15 -10.48 3.62
N SER A 128 -9.01 -9.95 4.48
CA SER A 128 -10.25 -9.25 4.10
C SER A 128 -10.28 -7.84 4.68
N ASP A 129 -10.75 -6.86 3.91
CA ASP A 129 -10.97 -5.49 4.38
C ASP A 129 -12.20 -5.46 5.30
N LEU A 130 -12.06 -4.78 6.44
CA LEU A 130 -13.11 -4.49 7.39
C LEU A 130 -13.22 -2.97 7.55
N TRP A 131 -14.25 -2.41 6.94
CA TRP A 131 -14.64 -1.01 7.12
C TRP A 131 -13.54 0.01 6.73
N GLY A 132 -12.68 -0.32 5.76
CA GLY A 132 -11.77 0.63 5.08
C GLY A 132 -10.58 1.10 5.91
N ALA A 133 -10.46 0.67 7.18
CA ALA A 133 -9.36 1.04 8.07
C ALA A 133 -8.82 -0.15 8.88
N PHE A 134 -9.50 -1.29 8.84
CA PHE A 134 -9.09 -2.51 9.51
C PHE A 134 -9.02 -3.65 8.52
N TRP A 135 -8.08 -4.55 8.75
CA TRP A 135 -7.86 -5.76 8.00
C TRP A 135 -8.07 -6.94 8.94
N ARG A 136 -8.89 -7.89 8.48
CA ARG A 136 -9.08 -9.17 9.16
C ARG A 136 -8.25 -10.21 8.44
N TRP A 137 -7.35 -10.84 9.18
CA TRP A 137 -6.55 -11.98 8.73
C TRP A 137 -7.20 -13.26 9.22
N ARG A 138 -7.36 -14.25 8.36
CA ARG A 138 -8.03 -15.51 8.69
C ARG A 138 -7.26 -16.70 8.12
N CYS A 139 -7.12 -17.75 8.91
CA CYS A 139 -6.67 -19.04 8.43
C CYS A 139 -7.87 -19.84 7.92
N VAL A 140 -7.74 -20.38 6.71
CA VAL A 140 -8.78 -21.20 6.06
C VAL A 140 -8.93 -22.57 6.74
N CYS A 141 -7.83 -23.12 7.27
CA CYS A 141 -7.81 -24.47 7.83
C CYS A 141 -8.29 -24.52 9.30
N CYS A 142 -7.63 -23.79 10.22
CA CYS A 142 -7.90 -23.94 11.66
C CYS A 142 -8.77 -22.83 12.28
N GLY A 143 -9.29 -21.91 11.46
CA GLY A 143 -10.16 -20.83 11.92
C GLY A 143 -9.49 -19.73 12.75
N PHE A 144 -8.16 -19.71 12.84
CA PHE A 144 -7.40 -18.59 13.44
C PHE A 144 -7.81 -17.27 12.79
N LYS A 145 -8.08 -16.24 13.61
CA LYS A 145 -8.50 -14.92 13.15
C LYS A 145 -7.72 -13.85 13.90
N LYS A 146 -7.30 -12.81 13.19
CA LYS A 146 -6.63 -11.64 13.76
C LYS A 146 -7.12 -10.37 13.11
N LEU A 147 -7.37 -9.34 13.92
CA LEU A 147 -7.70 -8.00 13.43
C LEU A 147 -6.46 -7.11 13.53
N LYS A 148 -6.21 -6.37 12.45
CA LYS A 148 -5.07 -5.47 12.30
C LYS A 148 -5.53 -4.17 11.67
N ARG A 149 -4.86 -3.07 11.99
CA ARG A 149 -5.12 -1.76 11.35
C ARG A 149 -4.38 -1.61 10.01
N SER A 150 -3.33 -2.40 9.83
CA SER A 150 -2.44 -2.42 8.67
C SER A 150 -2.66 -3.67 7.81
N SER A 151 -2.39 -3.55 6.51
CA SER A 151 -2.43 -4.68 5.58
C SER A 151 -1.24 -5.64 5.81
N MET A 152 -1.35 -6.87 5.32
CA MET A 152 -0.27 -7.85 5.30
C MET A 152 0.96 -7.29 4.61
N TYR A 153 0.80 -6.53 3.53
CA TYR A 153 1.92 -5.88 2.83
C TYR A 153 2.66 -4.86 3.70
N LEU A 154 1.94 -3.99 4.43
CA LEU A 154 2.59 -3.03 5.34
C LEU A 154 3.26 -3.72 6.53
N GLU A 155 2.70 -4.84 7.00
CA GLU A 155 3.28 -5.63 8.07
C GLU A 155 4.47 -6.49 7.58
N SER A 156 4.49 -6.91 6.32
CA SER A 156 5.60 -7.67 5.73
C SER A 156 6.87 -6.84 5.67
N GLN A 157 6.79 -5.55 5.31
CA GLN A 157 7.94 -4.63 5.36
C GLN A 157 8.54 -4.49 6.77
N ARG A 158 7.73 -4.65 7.83
CA ARG A 158 8.25 -4.65 9.21
C ARG A 158 8.87 -5.99 9.56
N ALA A 159 8.26 -7.08 9.14
CA ALA A 159 8.81 -8.42 9.29
C ALA A 159 10.13 -8.59 8.55
N GLU A 160 10.26 -7.99 7.36
CA GLU A 160 11.48 -7.93 6.55
C GLU A 160 12.62 -7.25 7.31
N LYS A 161 12.39 -6.08 7.90
CA LYS A 161 13.40 -5.38 8.72
C LYS A 161 13.86 -6.23 9.91
N LEU A 162 12.94 -6.94 10.55
CA LEU A 162 13.27 -7.86 11.65
C LEU A 162 14.08 -9.06 11.13
N GLY A 163 13.68 -9.64 10.01
CA GLY A 163 14.39 -10.72 9.34
C GLY A 163 15.82 -10.30 8.98
N LYS A 164 15.99 -9.16 8.33
CA LYS A 164 17.30 -8.60 7.98
C LYS A 164 18.19 -8.42 9.19
N ALA A 165 17.67 -7.84 10.28
CA ALA A 165 18.44 -7.67 11.52
C ALA A 165 18.87 -9.01 12.12
N GLN A 166 17.99 -10.02 12.16
CA GLN A 166 18.33 -11.35 12.67
C GLN A 166 19.36 -12.06 11.79
N TYR A 167 19.21 -11.94 10.48
CA TYR A 167 20.11 -12.51 9.50
C TYR A 167 21.52 -11.91 9.60
N GLU A 168 21.64 -10.58 9.73
CA GLU A 168 22.92 -9.91 9.94
C GLU A 168 23.61 -10.34 11.25
N LEU A 169 22.84 -10.55 12.32
CA LEU A 169 23.36 -11.07 13.59
C LEU A 169 23.90 -12.50 13.43
N GLN A 170 23.16 -13.37 12.74
CA GLN A 170 23.61 -14.74 12.47
C GLN A 170 24.89 -14.77 11.63
N ARG A 171 24.99 -13.92 10.62
CA ARG A 171 26.20 -13.80 9.79
C ARG A 171 27.41 -13.34 10.61
N ARG A 172 27.22 -12.41 11.55
CA ARG A 172 28.29 -11.94 12.46
C ARG A 172 28.70 -13.00 13.48
N SER A 173 27.76 -13.82 13.98
CA SER A 173 28.07 -14.89 14.92
C SER A 173 28.69 -16.11 14.25
N GLY A 174 28.23 -16.48 13.04
CA GLY A 174 28.76 -17.61 12.27
C GLY A 174 30.18 -17.36 11.78
N GLY A 175 30.49 -16.15 11.31
CA GLY A 175 31.83 -15.79 10.83
C GLY A 175 32.93 -15.70 11.90
N LYS A 176 32.61 -15.89 13.19
CA LYS A 176 33.60 -15.97 14.27
C LYS A 176 34.14 -17.38 14.50
N ASN A 177 33.46 -18.43 14.05
CA ASN A 177 33.90 -19.81 14.26
C ASN A 177 34.95 -20.29 13.23
N ASP A 178 35.07 -19.63 12.08
CA ASP A 178 35.99 -20.05 11.02
C ASP A 178 37.37 -19.36 11.08
N ARG A 179 37.69 -18.68 12.20
CA ARG A 179 38.99 -18.01 12.43
C ARG A 179 39.63 -18.39 13.77
N GLN A 180 39.65 -19.69 14.09
CA GLN A 180 40.59 -20.22 15.07
C GLN A 180 41.48 -21.26 14.38
N PRO A 181 42.73 -20.92 14.03
CA PRO A 181 43.77 -21.93 13.86
C PRO A 181 44.15 -22.56 15.21
#